data_AF-A0A1X7V8C8-F1
#
_entry.id   AF-A0A1X7V8C8-F1
#
_cell.length_a   1.000
_cell.length_b   1.000
_cell.length_c   1.000
_cell.angle_alpha   90.00
_cell.angle_beta   90.00
_cell.angle_gamma   90.00
#
_symmetry.space_group_name_H-M   'P 1'
#
loop_
_entity.id
_entity.type
_entity.pdbx_description
1 polymer ?
#
loop_
_entity_poly.entity_id
_entity_poly.type
_entity_poly.pdbx_seq_one_letter_code
_entity_poly.pdbx_strand_id
1 'polypeptide(L)'
;MIIVGSSCLQDVSNGADILYKISKISNELVQSDNNAEGWRVLNVLHRVASQVGALDVGYKGGIGDLSNVKLLYLLGADGGLVKREDLPEDCFVIYQGHHGDRGVNIADVILPGAAYTEKMATYVNTEGRAQQTRVAVTPPGMAREDWKIIRALSEVTGNTLGYDDLEQLHERMEEIAPHLLRYGDFEPANFFKLAHKLLKSSVSGSTGAPVRVDMKSLDQFYMTDPISRASQTMAKCVAAVKEDDQK
;
A
#
# COMPACT_ATOMS: atom_id res chain seq x y z
N MET A 1 -19.27 -4.68 -15.23
CA MET A 1 -18.03 -4.52 -14.45
C MET A 1 -18.28 -3.47 -13.39
N ILE A 2 -17.88 -3.71 -12.15
CA ILE A 2 -17.91 -2.76 -11.04
C ILE A 2 -16.48 -2.50 -10.61
N ILE A 3 -16.05 -1.24 -10.64
CA ILE A 3 -14.73 -0.81 -10.18
C ILE A 3 -14.92 0.09 -8.96
N VAL A 4 -14.30 -0.28 -7.86
CA VAL A 4 -14.36 0.45 -6.59
C VAL A 4 -12.98 1.03 -6.30
N GLY A 5 -12.89 2.35 -6.13
CA GLY A 5 -11.64 2.98 -5.69
C GLY A 5 -11.30 2.58 -4.25
N SER A 6 -10.04 2.22 -4.00
CA SER A 6 -9.59 1.81 -2.66
C SER A 6 -9.75 2.90 -1.61
N SER A 7 -9.77 4.19 -2.00
CA SER A 7 -10.02 5.31 -1.09
C SER A 7 -11.37 5.21 -0.38
N CYS A 8 -12.40 4.73 -1.07
CA CYS A 8 -13.74 4.56 -0.51
C CYS A 8 -13.79 3.44 0.54
N LEU A 9 -12.83 2.50 0.48
CA LEU A 9 -12.72 1.37 1.40
C LEU A 9 -11.84 1.68 2.62
N GLN A 10 -11.10 2.79 2.60
CA GLN A 10 -10.21 3.21 3.69
C GLN A 10 -10.94 4.00 4.80
N ASP A 11 -12.21 4.36 4.61
CA ASP A 11 -13.04 4.91 5.69
C ASP A 11 -13.30 3.83 6.76
N VAL A 12 -12.69 3.98 7.93
CA VAL A 12 -12.79 3.06 9.06
C VAL A 12 -14.25 2.85 9.51
N SER A 13 -15.11 3.85 9.31
CA SER A 13 -16.50 3.80 9.77
C SER A 13 -17.45 3.08 8.81
N ASN A 14 -17.17 3.07 7.49
CA ASN A 14 -18.12 2.57 6.49
C ASN A 14 -17.51 1.66 5.40
N GLY A 15 -16.18 1.50 5.35
CA GLY A 15 -15.50 0.78 4.25
C GLY A 15 -15.96 -0.67 4.11
N ALA A 16 -16.16 -1.38 5.23
CA ALA A 16 -16.67 -2.75 5.25
C ALA A 16 -18.12 -2.84 4.76
N ASP A 17 -18.98 -1.91 5.20
CA ASP A 17 -20.38 -1.82 4.77
C ASP A 17 -20.50 -1.53 3.26
N ILE A 18 -19.66 -0.63 2.72
CA ILE A 18 -19.57 -0.34 1.29
C ILE A 18 -19.16 -1.60 0.51
N LEU A 19 -18.09 -2.28 0.93
CA LEU A 19 -17.60 -3.49 0.28
C LEU A 19 -18.64 -4.61 0.30
N TYR A 20 -19.35 -4.79 1.42
CA TYR A 20 -20.41 -5.77 1.54
C TYR A 20 -21.57 -5.52 0.57
N LYS A 21 -22.06 -4.27 0.49
CA LYS A 21 -23.14 -3.91 -0.45
C LYS A 21 -22.73 -4.12 -1.90
N ILE A 22 -21.52 -3.71 -2.26
CA ILE A 22 -21.01 -3.90 -3.61
C ILE A 22 -20.82 -5.38 -3.93
N SER A 23 -20.34 -6.17 -2.98
CA SER A 23 -20.23 -7.62 -3.11
C SER A 23 -21.61 -8.27 -3.31
N LYS A 24 -22.65 -7.76 -2.63
CA LYS A 24 -24.04 -8.21 -2.85
C LYS A 24 -24.51 -7.94 -4.28
N ILE A 25 -24.36 -6.70 -4.76
CA ILE A 25 -24.72 -6.30 -6.14
C ILE A 25 -23.95 -7.17 -7.15
N SER A 26 -22.65 -7.37 -6.92
CA SER A 26 -21.81 -8.21 -7.77
C SER A 26 -22.34 -9.64 -7.85
N ASN A 27 -22.78 -10.23 -6.73
CA ASN A 27 -23.31 -11.60 -6.72
C ASN A 27 -24.67 -11.71 -7.44
N GLU A 28 -25.51 -10.68 -7.36
CA GLU A 28 -26.78 -10.61 -8.08
C GLU A 28 -26.54 -10.51 -9.60
N LEU A 29 -25.62 -9.64 -10.03
CA LEU A 29 -25.25 -9.49 -11.45
C LEU A 29 -24.60 -10.74 -12.05
N VAL A 30 -23.85 -11.50 -11.26
CA VAL A 30 -23.29 -12.79 -11.71
C VAL A 30 -24.40 -13.81 -12.00
N GLN A 31 -25.54 -13.75 -11.29
CA GLN A 31 -26.65 -14.70 -11.43
C GLN A 31 -27.66 -14.30 -12.51
N SER A 32 -27.79 -13.01 -12.82
CA SER A 32 -28.80 -12.48 -13.74
C SER A 32 -28.42 -12.56 -15.22
N ASP A 33 -27.13 -12.69 -15.53
CA ASP A 33 -26.61 -12.65 -16.91
C ASP A 33 -26.09 -14.01 -17.38
N ASN A 34 -26.20 -14.27 -18.70
CA ASN A 34 -25.43 -15.28 -19.44
C ASN A 34 -23.94 -14.88 -19.46
N ASN A 35 -23.34 -14.65 -18.28
CA ASN A 35 -21.96 -14.22 -18.17
C ASN A 35 -21.06 -15.26 -18.86
N ALA A 36 -20.22 -14.77 -19.76
CA ALA A 36 -19.15 -15.57 -20.34
C ALA A 36 -18.36 -16.23 -19.20
N GLU A 37 -18.17 -17.53 -19.30
CA GLU A 37 -17.48 -18.34 -18.31
C GLU A 37 -16.15 -17.65 -17.93
N GLY A 38 -15.96 -17.35 -16.64
CA GLY A 38 -14.74 -16.68 -16.16
C GLY A 38 -14.81 -15.15 -15.98
N TRP A 39 -15.87 -14.46 -16.39
CA TRP A 39 -15.97 -13.00 -16.18
C TRP A 39 -15.97 -12.61 -14.70
N ARG A 40 -15.22 -11.55 -14.35
CA ARG A 40 -15.11 -11.02 -12.99
C ARG A 40 -15.80 -9.66 -12.87
N VAL A 41 -16.86 -9.61 -12.06
CA VAL A 41 -17.72 -8.43 -11.95
C VAL A 41 -17.13 -7.39 -10.98
N LEU A 42 -16.64 -7.80 -9.81
CA LEU A 42 -16.11 -6.91 -8.78
C LEU A 42 -14.60 -6.71 -8.91
N ASN A 43 -14.17 -5.47 -9.03
CA ASN A 43 -12.77 -5.06 -9.08
C ASN A 43 -12.52 -3.92 -8.09
N VAL A 44 -11.36 -3.94 -7.43
CA VAL A 44 -10.90 -2.84 -6.57
C VAL A 44 -9.70 -2.19 -7.23
N LEU A 45 -9.79 -0.87 -7.44
CA LEU A 45 -8.71 -0.06 -8.00
C LEU A 45 -7.85 0.49 -6.87
N HIS A 46 -6.65 -0.05 -6.72
CA HIS A 46 -5.66 0.40 -5.76
C HIS A 46 -4.88 1.61 -6.28
N ARG A 47 -4.56 2.54 -5.37
CA ARG A 47 -3.78 3.76 -5.66
C ARG A 47 -2.31 3.71 -5.22
N VAL A 48 -1.93 2.70 -4.44
CA VAL A 48 -0.60 2.58 -3.82
C VAL A 48 0.05 1.29 -4.30
N ALA A 49 1.26 1.40 -4.86
CA ALA A 49 1.98 0.27 -5.46
C ALA A 49 2.39 -0.83 -4.46
N SER A 50 2.55 -0.50 -3.17
CA SER A 50 2.86 -1.47 -2.13
C SER A 50 1.63 -2.18 -1.57
N GLN A 51 0.42 -1.66 -1.80
CA GLN A 51 -0.78 -2.09 -1.08
C GLN A 51 -1.17 -3.54 -1.39
N VAL A 52 -1.14 -3.94 -2.66
CA VAL A 52 -1.57 -5.29 -3.06
C VAL A 52 -0.57 -6.33 -2.53
N GLY A 53 0.72 -6.12 -2.77
CA GLY A 53 1.77 -6.99 -2.24
C GLY A 53 1.76 -7.09 -0.71
N ALA A 54 1.47 -5.99 0.00
CA ALA A 54 1.32 -6.01 1.46
C ALA A 54 0.14 -6.89 1.90
N LEU A 55 -1.01 -6.78 1.22
CA LEU A 55 -2.17 -7.62 1.52
C LEU A 55 -1.90 -9.11 1.21
N ASP A 56 -1.17 -9.38 0.14
CA ASP A 56 -0.78 -10.74 -0.28
C ASP A 56 0.12 -11.44 0.74
N VAL A 57 1.06 -10.71 1.36
CA VAL A 57 1.91 -11.24 2.44
C VAL A 57 1.23 -11.21 3.83
N GLY A 58 -0.04 -10.79 3.89
CA GLY A 58 -0.85 -10.85 5.11
C GLY A 58 -0.78 -9.62 6.02
N TYR A 59 -0.33 -8.47 5.54
CA TYR A 59 -0.40 -7.24 6.32
C TYR A 59 -1.86 -6.81 6.49
N LYS A 60 -2.17 -6.22 7.65
CA LYS A 60 -3.49 -5.66 7.93
C LYS A 60 -3.58 -4.24 7.36
N GLY A 61 -4.71 -3.92 6.75
CA GLY A 61 -4.99 -2.55 6.33
C GLY A 61 -5.24 -1.63 7.53
N GLY A 62 -4.84 -0.35 7.40
CA GLY A 62 -4.98 0.66 8.45
C GLY A 62 -3.78 0.72 9.41
N ILE A 63 -3.84 1.64 10.38
CA ILE A 63 -2.75 1.92 11.33
C ILE A 63 -2.87 1.18 12.67
N GLY A 64 -4.01 0.52 12.94
CA GLY A 64 -4.26 -0.16 14.22
C GLY A 64 -4.41 0.82 15.40
N ASP A 65 -4.38 0.27 16.61
CA ASP A 65 -4.33 1.07 17.85
C ASP A 65 -2.88 1.39 18.20
N LEU A 66 -2.58 2.68 18.35
CA LEU A 66 -1.23 3.19 18.63
C LEU A 66 -1.02 3.56 20.10
N SER A 67 -2.07 3.51 20.92
CA SER A 67 -2.07 4.04 22.30
C SER A 67 -1.06 3.40 23.26
N ASN A 68 -0.61 2.18 22.97
CA ASN A 68 0.33 1.42 23.81
C ASN A 68 1.60 0.99 23.05
N VAL A 69 1.91 1.64 21.92
CA VAL A 69 3.05 1.29 21.08
C VAL A 69 4.32 1.93 21.63
N LYS A 70 5.30 1.11 22.03
CA LYS A 70 6.62 1.56 22.49
C LYS A 70 7.65 1.74 21.38
N LEU A 71 7.46 1.06 20.26
CA LEU A 71 8.33 1.16 19.09
C LEU A 71 7.48 1.16 17.83
N LEU A 72 7.70 2.17 16.98
CA LEU A 72 7.03 2.30 15.70
C LEU A 72 8.06 2.28 14.57
N TYR A 73 7.91 1.34 13.65
CA TYR A 73 8.76 1.23 12.46
C TYR A 73 8.02 1.73 11.22
N LEU A 74 8.49 2.81 10.62
CA LEU A 74 7.94 3.47 9.45
C LEU A 74 8.77 3.11 8.21
N LEU A 75 8.32 2.13 7.44
CA LEU A 75 8.95 1.77 6.16
C LEU A 75 8.36 2.62 5.02
N GLY A 76 9.03 3.72 4.68
CA GLY A 76 8.62 4.67 3.64
C GLY A 76 7.26 5.32 3.90
N ALA A 77 6.83 5.37 5.16
CA ALA A 77 5.49 5.77 5.55
C ALA A 77 5.39 7.30 5.70
N ASP A 78 5.11 7.97 4.59
CA ASP A 78 5.00 9.43 4.49
C ASP A 78 3.58 9.93 4.16
N GLY A 79 2.57 9.09 4.37
CA GLY A 79 1.16 9.49 4.18
C GLY A 79 0.71 10.58 5.15
N GLY A 80 1.41 10.77 6.27
CA GLY A 80 0.98 11.65 7.37
C GLY A 80 -0.23 11.10 8.12
N LEU A 81 -0.42 9.77 8.11
CA LEU A 81 -1.49 9.08 8.83
C LEU A 81 -1.23 8.96 10.32
N VAL A 82 0.03 9.06 10.74
CA VAL A 82 0.47 9.03 12.13
C VAL A 82 1.24 10.31 12.41
N LYS A 83 0.86 11.01 13.49
CA LYS A 83 1.58 12.16 14.02
C LYS A 83 2.20 11.80 15.35
N ARG A 84 3.21 12.57 15.79
CA ARG A 84 3.85 12.34 17.10
C ARG A 84 2.85 12.46 18.26
N GLU A 85 1.83 13.31 18.10
CA GLU A 85 0.72 13.50 19.06
C GLU A 85 -0.15 12.24 19.22
N ASP A 86 -0.18 11.34 18.23
CA ASP A 86 -0.96 10.10 18.27
C ASP A 86 -0.22 8.97 19.02
N LEU A 87 1.03 9.22 19.44
CA LEU A 87 1.92 8.22 20.04
C LEU A 87 2.18 8.51 21.53
N PRO A 88 2.45 7.47 22.34
CA PRO A 88 3.00 7.65 23.68
C PRO A 88 4.27 8.51 23.67
N GLU A 89 4.49 9.30 24.72
CA GLU A 89 5.68 10.15 24.83
C GLU A 89 6.99 9.35 24.72
N ASP A 90 7.00 8.14 25.29
CA ASP A 90 8.13 7.19 25.29
C ASP A 90 8.21 6.30 24.05
N CYS A 91 7.38 6.53 23.03
CA CYS A 91 7.43 5.77 21.78
C CYS A 91 8.72 6.08 21.00
N PHE A 92 9.49 5.04 20.66
CA PHE A 92 10.68 5.14 19.83
C PHE A 92 10.33 4.91 18.35
N VAL A 93 10.58 5.90 17.51
CA VAL A 93 10.18 5.89 16.10
C VAL A 93 11.39 5.71 15.20
N ILE A 94 11.38 4.64 14.40
CA ILE A 94 12.37 4.38 13.36
C ILE A 94 11.74 4.69 12.01
N TYR A 95 12.35 5.58 11.22
CA TYR A 95 11.97 5.80 9.83
C TYR A 95 13.01 5.17 8.91
N GLN A 96 12.58 4.24 8.05
CA GLN A 96 13.38 3.71 6.96
C GLN A 96 12.79 4.18 5.63
N GLY A 97 13.51 4.99 4.87
CA GLY A 97 13.02 5.48 3.58
C GLY A 97 14.10 6.20 2.79
N HIS A 98 13.74 6.65 1.60
CA HIS A 98 14.68 7.23 0.63
C HIS A 98 14.50 8.76 0.45
N HIS A 99 13.38 9.34 0.90
CA HIS A 99 13.18 10.79 0.96
C HIS A 99 12.83 11.21 2.40
N GLY A 100 13.20 12.42 2.80
CA GLY A 100 12.71 13.01 4.03
C GLY A 100 11.49 13.88 3.77
N ASP A 101 10.31 13.39 4.17
CA ASP A 101 9.05 14.15 4.09
C ASP A 101 8.33 14.12 5.45
N ARG A 102 7.15 13.52 5.57
CA ARG A 102 6.33 13.60 6.78
C ARG A 102 6.81 12.65 7.87
N GLY A 103 7.17 11.43 7.51
CA GLY A 103 7.56 10.37 8.46
C GLY A 103 8.89 10.63 9.15
N VAL A 104 9.82 11.30 8.45
CA VAL A 104 11.12 11.69 9.01
C VAL A 104 10.98 12.69 10.17
N ASN A 105 9.99 13.60 10.11
CA ASN A 105 9.83 14.65 11.13
C ASN A 105 9.46 14.13 12.52
N ILE A 106 8.98 12.89 12.62
CA ILE A 106 8.58 12.27 13.90
C ILE A 106 9.54 11.16 14.35
N ALA A 107 10.61 10.92 13.57
CA ALA A 107 11.54 9.81 13.79
C ALA A 107 12.63 10.16 14.79
N ASP A 108 12.96 9.20 15.66
CA ASP A 108 14.13 9.24 16.55
C ASP A 108 15.39 8.72 15.82
N VAL A 109 15.22 7.77 14.90
CA VAL A 109 16.29 7.22 14.04
C VAL A 109 15.85 7.15 12.59
N ILE A 110 16.76 7.52 11.69
CA ILE A 110 16.56 7.48 10.24
C ILE A 110 17.51 6.45 9.62
N LEU A 111 16.96 5.51 8.86
CA LEU A 111 17.67 4.48 8.12
C LEU A 111 17.50 4.74 6.61
N PRO A 112 18.56 5.18 5.89
CA PRO A 112 18.45 5.54 4.48
C PRO A 112 18.29 4.30 3.60
N GLY A 113 17.09 4.14 3.04
CA GLY A 113 16.71 3.08 2.10
C GLY A 113 16.94 3.47 0.63
N ALA A 114 16.71 2.52 -0.27
CA ALA A 114 16.87 2.71 -1.72
C ALA A 114 15.54 3.07 -2.40
N ALA A 115 15.56 3.97 -3.38
CA ALA A 115 14.41 4.29 -4.23
C ALA A 115 14.09 3.14 -5.22
N TYR A 116 12.94 3.21 -5.89
CA TYR A 116 12.48 2.16 -6.82
C TYR A 116 13.42 1.95 -8.03
N THR A 117 14.17 2.98 -8.44
CA THR A 117 15.18 2.90 -9.51
C THR A 117 16.52 2.32 -9.06
N GLU A 118 16.69 2.12 -7.76
CA GLU A 118 17.99 1.80 -7.13
C GLU A 118 18.09 0.36 -6.64
N LYS A 119 17.01 -0.41 -6.79
CA LYS A 119 16.89 -1.77 -6.27
C LYS A 119 16.14 -2.68 -7.22
N MET A 120 16.45 -3.96 -7.15
CA MET A 120 15.64 -5.02 -7.73
C MET A 120 14.56 -5.38 -6.70
N ALA A 121 13.32 -5.00 -6.97
CA ALA A 121 12.21 -5.18 -6.05
C ALA A 121 10.95 -5.65 -6.78
N THR A 122 10.17 -6.47 -6.09
CA THR A 122 8.88 -6.97 -6.56
C THR A 122 7.77 -6.01 -6.16
N TYR A 123 6.96 -5.62 -7.14
CA TYR A 123 5.73 -4.85 -6.96
C TYR A 123 4.55 -5.64 -7.53
N VAL A 124 3.38 -5.52 -6.90
CA VAL A 124 2.15 -6.13 -7.39
C VAL A 124 1.17 -5.03 -7.74
N ASN A 125 0.70 -5.03 -8.98
CA ASN A 125 -0.24 -4.02 -9.46
C ASN A 125 -1.69 -4.33 -9.01
N THR A 126 -2.64 -3.45 -9.36
CA THR A 126 -4.04 -3.57 -8.92
C THR A 126 -4.79 -4.82 -9.38
N GLU A 127 -4.29 -5.51 -10.42
CA GLU A 127 -4.89 -6.76 -10.92
C GLU A 127 -4.21 -8.01 -10.32
N GLY A 128 -3.24 -7.85 -9.41
CA GLY A 128 -2.52 -8.97 -8.79
C GLY A 128 -1.32 -9.48 -9.57
N ARG A 129 -0.90 -8.78 -10.64
CA ARG A 129 0.27 -9.16 -11.45
C ARG A 129 1.54 -8.71 -10.75
N ALA A 130 2.43 -9.67 -10.46
CA ALA A 130 3.76 -9.40 -9.96
C ALA A 130 4.67 -8.86 -11.08
N GLN A 131 5.45 -7.84 -10.77
CA GLN A 131 6.41 -7.18 -11.65
C GLN A 131 7.70 -6.92 -10.88
N GLN A 132 8.83 -6.93 -11.57
CA GLN A 132 10.13 -6.71 -10.96
C GLN A 132 10.79 -5.44 -11.54
N THR A 133 11.31 -4.58 -10.67
CA THR A 133 12.18 -3.48 -11.09
C THR A 133 13.58 -3.99 -11.41
N ARG A 134 14.34 -3.16 -12.14
CA ARG A 134 15.78 -3.38 -12.37
C ARG A 134 16.55 -2.20 -11.80
N VAL A 135 17.73 -2.47 -11.29
CA VAL A 135 18.65 -1.44 -10.79
C VAL A 135 19.11 -0.59 -11.98
N ALA A 136 18.74 0.68 -11.99
CA ALA A 136 19.15 1.65 -13.00
C ALA A 136 20.36 2.47 -12.51
N VAL A 137 20.38 2.82 -11.23
CA VAL A 137 21.47 3.55 -10.56
C VAL A 137 21.69 2.99 -9.16
N THR A 138 22.85 3.22 -8.56
CA THR A 138 23.11 2.79 -7.18
C THR A 138 22.51 3.77 -6.17
N PRO A 139 22.07 3.31 -4.98
CA PRO A 139 21.59 4.20 -3.92
C PRO A 139 22.64 5.26 -3.55
N PRO A 140 22.25 6.51 -3.27
CA PRO A 140 23.18 7.59 -2.99
C PRO A 140 23.84 7.44 -1.60
N GLY A 141 25.13 7.78 -1.53
CA GLY A 141 25.88 7.85 -0.27
C GLY A 141 25.90 6.52 0.49
N MET A 142 25.37 6.53 1.71
CA MET A 142 25.32 5.36 2.59
C MET A 142 23.97 4.64 2.59
N ALA A 143 23.07 4.99 1.66
CA ALA A 143 21.80 4.27 1.50
C ALA A 143 22.02 2.80 1.13
N ARG A 144 21.09 1.93 1.52
CA ARG A 144 21.14 0.48 1.28
C ARG A 144 19.78 -0.02 0.80
N GLU A 145 19.77 -1.19 0.16
CA GLU A 145 18.51 -1.87 -0.18
C GLU A 145 17.70 -2.19 1.08
N ASP A 146 16.39 -2.05 0.99
CA ASP A 146 15.54 -2.04 2.18
C ASP A 146 15.55 -3.35 2.97
N TRP A 147 15.53 -4.48 2.27
CA TRP A 147 15.55 -5.80 2.90
C TRP A 147 16.88 -6.06 3.62
N LYS A 148 18.01 -5.54 3.09
CA LYS A 148 19.34 -5.66 3.72
C LYS A 148 19.39 -4.89 5.04
N ILE A 149 18.76 -3.72 5.11
CA ILE A 149 18.64 -2.93 6.35
C ILE A 149 17.88 -3.74 7.41
N ILE A 150 16.72 -4.29 7.04
CA ILE A 150 15.89 -5.09 7.96
C ILE A 150 16.63 -6.37 8.38
N ARG A 151 17.30 -7.06 7.45
CA ARG A 151 18.11 -8.25 7.74
C ARG A 151 19.28 -7.93 8.68
N ALA A 152 19.98 -6.82 8.49
CA ALA A 152 21.05 -6.39 9.39
C ALA A 152 20.49 -6.01 10.79
N LEU A 153 19.36 -5.30 10.84
CA LEU A 153 18.69 -4.98 12.11
C LEU A 153 18.26 -6.24 12.88
N SER A 154 17.78 -7.25 12.16
CA SER A 154 17.40 -8.54 12.76
C SER A 154 18.58 -9.22 13.47
N GLU A 155 19.77 -9.13 12.89
CA GLU A 155 21.00 -9.69 13.49
C GLU A 155 21.47 -8.89 14.70
N VAL A 156 21.47 -7.56 14.59
CA VAL A 156 21.84 -6.66 15.70
C VAL A 156 20.89 -6.84 16.90
N THR A 157 19.62 -7.15 16.66
CA THR A 157 18.62 -7.39 17.71
C THR A 157 18.60 -8.84 18.20
N GLY A 158 19.49 -9.72 17.72
CA GLY A 158 19.59 -11.12 18.13
C GLY A 158 18.47 -12.03 17.61
N ASN A 159 17.69 -11.56 16.62
CA ASN A 159 16.58 -12.29 16.00
C ASN A 159 16.82 -12.44 14.48
N THR A 160 17.98 -12.98 14.13
CA THR A 160 18.45 -13.07 12.74
C THR A 160 17.46 -13.79 11.83
N LEU A 161 17.08 -13.13 10.74
CA LEU A 161 16.23 -13.72 9.69
C LEU A 161 17.01 -14.76 8.88
N GLY A 162 16.33 -15.85 8.50
CA GLY A 162 16.94 -17.03 7.85
C GLY A 162 17.28 -16.88 6.37
N TYR A 163 17.62 -15.68 5.91
CA TYR A 163 18.05 -15.42 4.53
C TYR A 163 19.20 -14.39 4.52
N ASP A 164 20.20 -14.61 3.67
CA ASP A 164 21.40 -13.79 3.56
C ASP A 164 21.55 -13.12 2.19
N ASP A 165 20.86 -13.62 1.18
CA ASP A 165 20.87 -13.12 -0.19
C ASP A 165 19.45 -12.97 -0.76
N LEU A 166 19.39 -12.43 -1.98
CA LEU A 166 18.13 -12.16 -2.67
C LEU A 166 17.41 -13.45 -3.11
N GLU A 167 18.15 -14.52 -3.37
CA GLU A 167 17.59 -15.81 -3.78
C GLU A 167 16.82 -16.45 -2.62
N GLN A 168 17.44 -16.52 -1.45
CA GLN A 168 16.80 -17.01 -0.22
C GLN A 168 15.63 -16.12 0.22
N LEU A 169 15.73 -14.80 0.03
CA LEU A 169 14.59 -13.91 0.25
C LEU A 169 13.43 -14.24 -0.69
N HIS A 170 13.72 -14.51 -1.97
CA HIS A 170 12.69 -14.94 -2.92
C HIS A 170 12.09 -16.30 -2.52
N GLU A 171 12.89 -17.28 -2.13
CA GLU A 171 12.38 -18.56 -1.60
C GLU A 171 11.39 -18.33 -0.44
N ARG A 172 11.75 -17.44 0.50
CA ARG A 172 10.86 -17.07 1.59
C ARG A 172 9.59 -16.35 1.12
N MET A 173 9.68 -15.51 0.10
CA MET A 173 8.50 -14.86 -0.51
C MET A 173 7.59 -15.89 -1.17
N GLU A 174 8.15 -16.90 -1.85
CA GLU A 174 7.39 -17.98 -2.48
C GLU A 174 6.64 -18.84 -1.46
N GLU A 175 7.26 -19.14 -0.32
CA GLU A 175 6.61 -19.84 0.79
C GLU A 175 5.37 -19.10 1.33
N ILE A 176 5.39 -17.77 1.32
CA ILE A 176 4.29 -16.93 1.83
C ILE A 176 3.19 -16.78 0.78
N ALA A 177 3.58 -16.40 -0.44
CA ALA A 177 2.66 -16.09 -1.54
C ALA A 177 3.35 -16.40 -2.89
N PRO A 178 3.15 -17.60 -3.46
CA PRO A 178 3.88 -18.05 -4.64
C PRO A 178 3.72 -17.17 -5.89
N HIS A 179 2.61 -16.44 -6.03
CA HIS A 179 2.39 -15.57 -7.19
C HIS A 179 3.32 -14.36 -7.22
N LEU A 180 3.96 -14.00 -6.09
CA LEU A 180 4.89 -12.87 -6.02
C LEU A 180 6.13 -13.04 -6.90
N LEU A 181 6.49 -14.27 -7.27
CA LEU A 181 7.63 -14.56 -8.16
C LEU A 181 7.22 -14.96 -9.58
N ARG A 182 5.92 -15.08 -9.87
CA ARG A 182 5.39 -15.39 -11.21
C ARG A 182 5.26 -14.10 -12.02
N TYR A 183 6.40 -13.52 -12.35
CA TYR A 183 6.46 -12.20 -12.97
C TYR A 183 5.75 -12.16 -14.32
N GLY A 184 4.86 -11.19 -14.48
CA GLY A 184 4.12 -11.01 -15.73
C GLY A 184 2.86 -11.88 -15.84
N ASP A 185 2.62 -12.83 -14.94
CA ASP A 185 1.43 -13.68 -14.94
C ASP A 185 0.28 -13.05 -14.16
N PHE A 186 -0.94 -13.28 -14.64
CA PHE A 186 -2.16 -12.92 -13.93
C PHE A 186 -2.81 -14.19 -13.37
N GLU A 187 -2.97 -14.24 -12.07
CA GLU A 187 -3.55 -15.37 -11.35
C GLU A 187 -4.97 -14.99 -10.88
N PRO A 188 -6.04 -15.61 -11.42
CA PRO A 188 -7.40 -15.20 -11.09
C PRO A 188 -7.80 -15.60 -9.67
N ALA A 189 -8.34 -14.65 -8.91
CA ALA A 189 -9.03 -14.94 -7.66
C ALA A 189 -10.42 -15.54 -7.94
N ASN A 190 -10.86 -16.52 -7.13
CA ASN A 190 -12.10 -17.29 -7.36
C ASN A 190 -13.13 -17.22 -6.22
N PHE A 191 -12.71 -17.00 -4.97
CA PHE A 191 -13.54 -17.22 -3.77
C PHE A 191 -14.52 -16.08 -3.43
N PHE A 192 -15.09 -15.38 -4.43
CA PHE A 192 -15.99 -14.23 -4.22
C PHE A 192 -17.25 -14.58 -3.40
N LYS A 193 -17.86 -15.75 -3.65
CA LYS A 193 -19.04 -16.21 -2.89
C LYS A 193 -18.71 -16.44 -1.41
N LEU A 194 -17.53 -16.96 -1.11
CA LEU A 194 -17.07 -17.18 0.26
C LEU A 194 -16.72 -15.85 0.93
N ALA A 195 -15.97 -14.98 0.23
CA ALA A 195 -15.63 -13.65 0.70
C ALA A 195 -16.90 -12.84 1.07
N HIS A 196 -17.94 -12.89 0.25
CA HIS A 196 -19.23 -12.25 0.56
C HIS A 196 -19.85 -12.75 1.86
N LYS A 197 -19.85 -14.08 2.08
CA LYS A 197 -20.38 -14.68 3.31
C LYS A 197 -19.60 -14.23 4.55
N LEU A 198 -18.28 -14.15 4.44
CA LEU A 198 -17.40 -13.70 5.53
C LEU A 198 -17.57 -12.20 5.80
N LEU A 199 -17.76 -11.37 4.77
CA LEU A 199 -17.99 -9.94 4.96
C LEU A 199 -19.22 -9.64 5.81
N LYS A 200 -20.27 -10.47 5.74
CA LYS A 200 -21.52 -10.27 6.49
C LYS A 200 -21.31 -10.13 8.00
N SER A 201 -20.29 -10.79 8.59
CA SER A 201 -20.01 -10.68 10.02
C SER A 201 -19.27 -9.38 10.41
N SER A 202 -18.74 -8.65 9.44
CA SER A 202 -17.93 -7.44 9.65
C SER A 202 -18.70 -6.13 9.38
N VAL A 203 -20.00 -6.22 9.10
CA VAL A 203 -20.88 -5.13 8.69
C VAL A 203 -21.57 -4.54 9.91
N SER A 204 -21.50 -3.22 10.08
CA SER A 204 -22.09 -2.51 11.21
C SER A 204 -23.53 -2.05 10.94
N GLY A 205 -23.95 -2.04 9.66
CA GLY A 205 -25.26 -1.54 9.22
C GLY A 205 -25.30 -0.03 9.03
N SER A 206 -24.22 0.69 9.34
CA SER A 206 -24.09 2.13 9.12
C SER A 206 -23.86 2.41 7.64
N THR A 207 -24.83 3.03 6.97
CA THR A 207 -24.65 3.51 5.59
C THR A 207 -25.47 4.76 5.33
N GLY A 208 -25.01 5.87 5.91
CA GLY A 208 -25.51 7.20 5.59
C GLY A 208 -24.44 8.17 5.09
N ALA A 209 -23.16 7.84 5.23
CA ALA A 209 -22.09 8.76 4.84
C ALA A 209 -21.90 8.79 3.32
N PRO A 210 -21.75 9.98 2.71
CA PRO A 210 -21.48 10.11 1.30
C PRO A 210 -20.10 9.50 0.96
N VAL A 211 -20.00 8.89 -0.23
CA VAL A 211 -18.73 8.38 -0.75
C VAL A 211 -17.74 9.54 -0.88
N ARG A 212 -16.64 9.47 -0.13
CA ARG A 212 -15.58 10.49 -0.14
C ARG A 212 -14.50 10.12 -1.14
N VAL A 213 -14.20 11.06 -2.03
CA VAL A 213 -13.06 10.99 -2.94
C VAL A 213 -12.04 12.03 -2.50
N ASP A 214 -10.79 11.60 -2.31
CA ASP A 214 -9.70 12.46 -1.79
C ASP A 214 -9.17 13.42 -2.86
N MET A 215 -9.06 12.95 -4.11
CA MET A 215 -8.56 13.74 -5.25
C MET A 215 -9.74 14.21 -6.11
N LYS A 216 -10.11 15.49 -5.98
CA LYS A 216 -11.23 16.13 -6.70
C LYS A 216 -10.78 17.08 -7.80
N SER A 217 -9.59 17.65 -7.64
CA SER A 217 -9.00 18.61 -8.56
C SER A 217 -7.66 18.10 -9.09
N LEU A 218 -7.26 18.61 -10.26
CA LEU A 218 -6.07 18.14 -10.95
C LEU A 218 -4.78 18.48 -10.19
N ASP A 219 -4.75 19.57 -9.41
CA ASP A 219 -3.60 19.94 -8.59
C ASP A 219 -3.27 18.90 -7.51
N GLN A 220 -4.27 18.13 -7.06
CA GLN A 220 -4.10 17.06 -6.07
C GLN A 220 -3.48 15.78 -6.64
N PHE A 221 -3.42 15.64 -7.97
CA PHE A 221 -2.86 14.45 -8.64
C PHE A 221 -1.33 14.44 -8.63
N TYR A 222 -0.67 15.59 -8.77
CA TYR A 222 0.76 15.66 -9.03
C TYR A 222 1.66 15.36 -7.83
N MET A 223 1.13 15.32 -6.61
CA MET A 223 1.92 15.25 -5.37
C MET A 223 1.36 14.23 -4.37
N THR A 224 1.42 12.95 -4.72
CA THR A 224 0.79 11.86 -3.96
C THR A 224 1.75 11.09 -3.04
N ASP A 225 3.04 11.06 -3.36
CA ASP A 225 4.08 10.32 -2.65
C ASP A 225 5.31 11.20 -2.35
N PRO A 226 6.30 10.71 -1.58
CA PRO A 226 7.50 11.50 -1.25
C PRO A 226 8.33 11.92 -2.46
N ILE A 227 8.36 11.09 -3.51
CA ILE A 227 9.14 11.35 -4.73
C ILE A 227 8.53 12.53 -5.48
N SER A 228 7.23 12.48 -5.72
CA SER A 228 6.48 13.53 -6.41
C SER A 228 6.42 14.82 -5.59
N ARG A 229 6.31 14.75 -4.25
CA ARG A 229 6.39 15.94 -3.38
C ARG A 229 7.77 16.59 -3.36
N ALA A 230 8.85 15.82 -3.48
CA ALA A 230 10.20 16.35 -3.61
C ALA A 230 10.52 16.89 -5.02
N SER A 231 9.66 16.62 -6.02
CA SER A 231 9.90 17.00 -7.41
C SER A 231 9.56 18.46 -7.69
N GLN A 232 10.57 19.22 -8.12
CA GLN A 232 10.37 20.60 -8.60
C GLN A 232 9.47 20.67 -9.84
N THR A 233 9.50 19.65 -10.71
CA THR A 233 8.64 19.59 -11.89
C THR A 233 7.18 19.44 -11.48
N MET A 234 6.87 18.55 -10.53
CA MET A 234 5.51 18.39 -10.02
C MET A 234 5.01 19.65 -9.32
N ALA A 235 5.89 20.37 -8.61
CA ALA A 235 5.54 21.66 -8.00
C ALA A 235 5.13 22.70 -9.05
N LYS A 236 5.82 22.75 -10.18
CA LYS A 236 5.45 23.62 -11.32
C LYS A 236 4.14 23.20 -11.95
N CYS A 237 3.85 21.91 -12.08
CA CYS A 237 2.55 21.43 -12.57
C CYS A 237 1.40 21.88 -11.65
N VAL A 238 1.56 21.77 -10.34
CA VAL A 238 0.58 22.25 -9.36
C VAL A 238 0.35 23.76 -9.49
N ALA A 239 1.42 24.56 -9.62
CA ALA A 239 1.31 26.00 -9.81
C ALA A 239 0.56 26.37 -11.10
N ALA A 240 0.92 25.72 -12.21
CA ALA A 240 0.29 25.96 -13.52
C ALA A 240 -1.21 25.65 -13.51
N VAL A 241 -1.62 24.54 -12.88
CA VAL A 241 -3.05 24.20 -12.77
C VAL A 241 -3.79 25.21 -11.90
N LYS A 242 -3.21 25.64 -10.78
CA LYS A 242 -3.83 26.64 -9.90
C LYS A 242 -3.97 28.01 -10.56
N GLU A 243 -3.03 28.39 -11.43
CA GLU A 243 -3.13 29.62 -12.22
C GLU A 243 -4.21 29.53 -13.30
N ASP A 244 -4.43 28.36 -13.89
CA ASP A 244 -5.49 28.13 -14.88
C ASP A 244 -6.88 28.11 -14.25
N ASP A 245 -7.03 27.47 -13.09
CA ASP A 245 -8.29 27.43 -12.32
C ASP A 245 -8.75 28.82 -11.82
N GLN A 246 -7.86 29.82 -11.81
CA GLN A 246 -8.16 31.20 -11.41
C GLN A 246 -8.61 32.11 -12.57
N LYS A 247 -8.52 31.65 -13.83
CA LYS A 247 -8.93 32.39 -15.02
C LYS A 247 -10.38 32.13 -15.39
#